data_AF-A0A3Q0JB42-F1
#
_entry.id   AF-A0A3Q0JB42-F1
#
_cell.length_a   1.000
_cell.length_b   1.000
_cell.length_c   1.000
_cell.angle_alpha   90.00
_cell.angle_beta   90.00
_cell.angle_gamma   90.00
#
_symmetry.space_group_name_H-M   'P 1'
#
loop_
_entity.id
_entity.type
_entity.pdbx_description
1 polymer ?
#
loop_
_entity_poly.entity_id
_entity_poly.type
_entity_poly.pdbx_seq_one_letter_code
_entity_poly.pdbx_strand_id
1 'polypeptide(L)'
;MYPRSMLYSQKGFGGSLSIHKLIVEWLIYNPGASNTTDAYDSFIRFCNTAMQSFSIAECLKKTQGQTSSPLWHDLRYGRVTASKIYEASRWLPRDLVLVSQILGAQKVKNNHAMERGRMLEPLVCAELEKVKKKSCWSGLE
;
A
#
# COMPACT_ATOMS: atom_id res chain seq x y z
N MET A 1 -6.40 27.73 -25.94
CA MET A 1 -7.08 27.19 -24.75
C MET A 1 -6.87 25.68 -24.79
N TYR A 2 -5.93 25.15 -24.00
CA TYR A 2 -5.58 23.71 -24.05
C TYR A 2 -6.63 22.87 -23.31
N PRO A 3 -6.96 21.66 -23.80
CA PRO A 3 -7.93 20.80 -23.14
C PRO A 3 -7.43 20.37 -21.75
N ARG A 4 -8.36 20.38 -20.78
CA ARG A 4 -8.13 20.14 -19.34
C ARG A 4 -7.57 18.74 -19.03
N SER A 5 -7.62 17.81 -19.99
CA SER A 5 -7.00 16.48 -19.92
C SER A 5 -5.48 16.50 -20.12
N MET A 6 -4.92 17.56 -20.70
CA MET A 6 -3.49 17.62 -21.08
C MET A 6 -2.57 18.14 -19.97
N LEU A 7 -3.12 18.76 -18.92
CA LEU A 7 -2.36 19.24 -17.76
C LEU A 7 -1.87 18.10 -16.85
N TYR A 8 -2.44 16.90 -16.99
CA TYR A 8 -2.02 15.71 -16.25
C TYR A 8 -0.71 15.10 -16.78
N SER A 9 -0.23 15.51 -17.97
CA SER A 9 0.78 14.76 -18.71
C SER A 9 2.21 15.33 -18.69
N GLN A 10 2.49 16.45 -18.02
CA GLN A 10 3.76 17.18 -18.26
C GLN A 10 4.51 17.69 -17.01
N LYS A 11 4.03 17.44 -15.79
CA LYS A 11 4.88 17.56 -14.59
C LYS A 11 5.05 16.17 -14.02
N GLY A 12 6.26 15.62 -14.14
CA GLY A 12 6.62 14.35 -13.51
C GLY A 12 6.18 14.35 -12.06
N PHE A 13 5.44 13.32 -11.68
CA PHE A 13 4.99 13.11 -10.32
C PHE A 13 6.23 12.85 -9.44
N GLY A 14 6.76 13.89 -8.78
CA GLY A 14 7.84 13.76 -7.81
C GLY A 14 7.36 13.29 -6.43
N GLY A 15 6.06 13.00 -6.28
CA GLY A 15 5.35 12.80 -5.03
C GLY A 15 5.32 11.35 -4.55
N SER A 16 5.28 11.16 -3.24
CA SER A 16 5.23 9.84 -2.62
C SER A 16 3.82 9.24 -2.71
N LEU A 17 3.72 7.92 -2.89
CA LEU A 17 2.44 7.18 -2.90
C LEU A 17 1.77 7.09 -1.51
N SER A 18 2.07 7.98 -0.58
CA SER A 18 1.33 8.09 0.67
C SER A 18 -0.08 8.62 0.39
N ILE A 19 -1.11 8.01 0.98
CA ILE A 19 -2.50 8.46 0.78
C ILE A 19 -2.68 9.93 1.18
N HIS A 20 -1.99 10.38 2.22
CA HIS A 20 -2.04 11.77 2.68
C HIS A 20 -1.52 12.73 1.60
N LYS A 21 -0.37 12.40 1.00
CA LYS A 21 0.21 13.23 -0.08
C LYS A 21 -0.67 13.21 -1.32
N LEU A 22 -1.19 12.04 -1.70
CA LEU A 22 -2.11 11.91 -2.83
C LEU A 22 -3.35 12.80 -2.66
N ILE A 23 -3.97 12.80 -1.47
CA ILE A 23 -5.14 13.64 -1.18
C ILE A 23 -4.78 15.13 -1.26
N VAL A 24 -3.67 15.54 -0.62
CA VAL A 24 -3.23 16.94 -0.62
C VAL A 24 -2.95 17.43 -2.03
N GLU A 25 -2.18 16.68 -2.81
CA GLU A 25 -1.87 17.04 -4.20
C GLU A 25 -3.14 17.09 -5.06
N TRP A 26 -4.04 16.11 -4.93
CA TRP A 26 -5.30 16.11 -5.64
C TRP A 26 -6.14 17.36 -5.34
N LEU A 27 -6.23 17.77 -4.07
CA LEU A 27 -6.95 18.98 -3.65
C LEU A 27 -6.30 20.28 -4.16
N ILE A 28 -4.96 20.32 -4.24
CA ILE A 28 -4.23 21.46 -4.82
C ILE A 28 -4.58 21.62 -6.31
N TYR A 29 -4.65 20.51 -7.05
CA TYR A 29 -5.00 20.54 -8.48
C TYR A 29 -6.51 20.69 -8.74
N ASN A 30 -7.36 20.35 -7.77
CA ASN A 30 -8.82 20.38 -7.88
C ASN A 30 -9.45 21.11 -6.67
N PRO A 31 -9.28 22.43 -6.56
CA PRO A 31 -9.83 23.20 -5.45
C PRO A 31 -11.36 23.08 -5.42
N GLY A 32 -11.92 22.75 -4.24
CA GLY A 32 -13.37 22.58 -4.04
C GLY A 32 -13.92 21.20 -4.42
N ALA A 33 -13.09 20.29 -4.94
CA ALA A 33 -13.53 18.95 -5.35
C ALA A 33 -14.02 18.06 -4.20
N SER A 34 -13.71 18.38 -2.94
CA SER A 34 -14.22 17.63 -1.77
C SER A 34 -15.74 17.71 -1.61
N ASN A 35 -16.38 18.73 -2.19
CA ASN A 35 -17.80 19.00 -2.00
C ASN A 35 -18.66 18.54 -3.19
N THR A 36 -18.05 17.88 -4.18
CA THR A 36 -18.75 17.40 -5.37
C THR A 36 -19.20 15.95 -5.19
N THR A 37 -20.25 15.57 -5.90
CA THR A 37 -20.75 14.19 -5.89
C THR A 37 -19.79 13.19 -6.54
N ASP A 38 -18.84 13.67 -7.36
CA ASP A 38 -17.83 12.86 -8.05
C ASP A 38 -16.44 12.91 -7.38
N ALA A 39 -16.35 13.47 -6.17
CA ALA A 39 -15.10 13.61 -5.41
C ALA A 39 -14.35 12.28 -5.28
N TYR A 40 -15.07 11.21 -4.94
CA TYR A 40 -14.51 9.87 -4.80
C TYR A 40 -13.94 9.36 -6.13
N ASP A 41 -14.75 9.35 -7.20
CA ASP A 41 -14.33 8.78 -8.48
C ASP A 41 -13.19 9.59 -9.12
N SER A 42 -13.22 10.92 -8.97
CA SER A 42 -12.16 11.79 -9.46
C SER A 42 -10.85 11.59 -8.71
N PHE A 43 -10.90 11.40 -7.38
CA PHE A 43 -9.73 11.06 -6.58
C PHE A 43 -9.15 9.69 -6.95
N ILE A 44 -9.98 8.66 -7.13
CA ILE A 44 -9.51 7.33 -7.55
C ILE A 44 -8.82 7.38 -8.91
N ARG A 45 -9.38 8.12 -9.88
CA ARG A 45 -8.73 8.34 -11.18
C ARG A 45 -7.36 9.01 -11.03
N PHE A 46 -7.25 10.02 -10.18
CA PHE A 46 -5.98 10.67 -9.87
C PHE A 46 -4.95 9.69 -9.26
N CYS A 47 -5.36 8.86 -8.30
CA CYS A 47 -4.49 7.83 -7.74
C CYS A 47 -3.98 6.86 -8.82
N ASN A 48 -4.84 6.43 -9.74
CA ASN A 48 -4.44 5.54 -10.83
C ASN A 48 -3.38 6.17 -11.74
N THR A 49 -3.52 7.46 -12.06
CA THR A 49 -2.49 8.19 -12.83
C THR A 49 -1.18 8.34 -12.06
N ALA A 50 -1.25 8.65 -10.76
CA ALA A 50 -0.08 8.77 -9.90
C ALA A 50 0.70 7.44 -9.79
N MET A 51 -0.01 6.32 -9.68
CA MET A 51 0.58 4.97 -9.62
C MET A 51 1.21 4.52 -10.93
N GLN A 52 0.79 5.04 -12.08
CA GLN A 52 1.45 4.78 -13.37
C GLN A 52 2.74 5.61 -13.52
N SER A 53 2.74 6.83 -12.97
CA SER A 53 3.88 7.75 -13.04
C SER A 53 5.03 7.43 -12.09
N PHE A 54 4.74 6.71 -10.99
CA PHE A 54 5.73 6.26 -10.01
C PHE A 54 6.05 4.79 -10.24
N SER A 55 7.33 4.40 -10.19
CA SER A 55 7.71 2.99 -10.30
C SER A 55 7.31 2.22 -9.05
N ILE A 56 6.17 1.51 -9.09
CA ILE A 56 5.76 0.56 -8.04
C ILE A 56 6.91 -0.37 -7.64
N ALA A 57 7.78 -0.73 -8.60
CA ALA A 57 8.98 -1.52 -8.36
C ALA A 57 10.00 -0.82 -7.44
N GLU A 58 10.12 0.51 -7.50
CA GLU A 58 10.97 1.28 -6.58
C GLU A 58 10.41 1.27 -5.15
N CYS A 59 9.08 1.41 -5.01
CA CYS A 59 8.41 1.25 -3.72
C CYS A 59 8.64 -0.15 -3.15
N LEU A 60 8.51 -1.18 -3.98
CA LEU A 60 8.76 -2.57 -3.59
C LEU A 60 10.20 -2.74 -3.08
N LYS A 61 11.19 -2.23 -3.81
CA LYS A 61 12.61 -2.29 -3.42
C LYS A 61 12.87 -1.56 -2.10
N LYS A 62 12.37 -0.33 -1.95
CA LYS A 62 12.56 0.48 -0.74
C LYS A 62 11.84 -0.04 0.50
N THR A 63 10.91 -0.98 0.33
CA THR A 63 10.11 -1.55 1.43
C THR A 63 10.39 -3.02 1.70
N GLN A 64 11.46 -3.60 1.13
CA GLN A 64 11.87 -4.98 1.41
C GLN A 64 12.11 -5.25 2.91
N GLY A 65 12.57 -4.25 3.68
CA GLY A 65 12.74 -4.34 5.12
C GLY A 65 11.43 -4.39 5.94
N GLN A 66 10.27 -4.30 5.27
CA GLN A 66 8.95 -4.35 5.87
C GLN A 66 8.83 -3.37 7.06
N THR A 67 8.65 -3.89 8.29
CA THR A 67 8.44 -3.09 9.51
C THR A 67 9.59 -2.17 9.87
N SER A 68 10.81 -2.43 9.38
CA SER A 68 11.96 -1.54 9.59
C SER A 68 12.00 -0.35 8.63
N SER A 69 11.19 -0.37 7.57
CA SER A 69 11.10 0.71 6.58
C SER A 69 10.00 1.71 6.98
N PRO A 70 10.31 3.00 7.22
CA PRO A 70 9.29 4.02 7.47
C PRO A 70 8.30 4.13 6.30
N LEU A 71 8.81 4.03 5.06
CA LEU A 71 7.99 4.06 3.85
C LEU A 71 6.95 2.92 3.82
N TRP A 72 7.25 1.76 4.38
CA TRP A 72 6.30 0.64 4.46
C TRP A 72 5.08 0.96 5.33
N HIS A 73 5.29 1.71 6.41
CA HIS A 73 4.20 2.19 7.26
C HIS A 73 3.39 3.27 6.55
N ASP A 74 4.07 4.24 5.91
CA ASP A 74 3.42 5.31 5.15
C ASP A 74 2.54 4.79 4.01
N LEU A 75 2.99 3.75 3.31
CA LEU A 75 2.23 3.14 2.22
C LEU A 75 1.04 2.30 2.70
N ARG A 76 1.04 1.83 3.95
CA ARG A 76 -0.07 1.06 4.55
C ARG A 76 -1.11 1.95 5.22
N TYR A 77 -0.71 3.13 5.67
CA TYR A 77 -1.60 4.08 6.30
C TYR A 77 -2.81 4.39 5.41
N GLY A 78 -4.02 4.23 5.94
CA GLY A 78 -5.27 4.49 5.23
C GLY A 78 -5.57 3.51 4.09
N ARG A 79 -4.86 2.37 4.01
CA ARG A 79 -5.09 1.33 3.00
C ARG A 79 -5.52 0.00 3.63
N VAL A 80 -6.47 -0.66 3.00
CA VAL A 80 -6.81 -2.05 3.34
C VAL A 80 -5.66 -2.95 2.88
N THR A 81 -5.01 -3.61 3.84
CA THR A 81 -3.90 -4.54 3.57
C THR A 81 -4.41 -5.98 3.47
N ALA A 82 -3.61 -6.88 2.87
CA ALA A 82 -3.99 -8.28 2.73
C ALA A 82 -4.35 -8.95 4.06
N SER A 83 -3.66 -8.63 5.16
CA SER A 83 -3.98 -9.18 6.48
C SER A 83 -5.28 -8.63 7.09
N LYS A 84 -5.87 -7.58 6.50
CA LYS A 84 -7.10 -6.92 6.97
C LYS A 84 -8.27 -7.06 6.01
N ILE A 85 -8.08 -7.63 4.82
CA ILE A 85 -9.12 -7.72 3.78
C ILE A 85 -10.33 -8.55 4.23
N TYR A 86 -10.10 -9.63 4.99
CA TYR A 86 -11.18 -10.48 5.51
C TYR A 86 -12.03 -9.77 6.57
N GLU A 87 -11.37 -9.03 7.47
CA GLU A 87 -12.07 -8.20 8.46
C GLU A 87 -12.86 -7.08 7.76
N ALA A 88 -12.26 -6.44 6.75
CA ALA A 88 -12.89 -5.37 5.98
C ALA A 88 -14.12 -5.83 5.17
N SER A 89 -14.10 -7.03 4.60
CA SER A 89 -15.24 -7.55 3.82
C SER A 89 -16.45 -7.90 4.68
N ARG A 90 -16.26 -8.09 5.99
CA ARG A 90 -17.30 -8.43 6.96
C ARG A 90 -17.60 -7.29 7.93
N TRP A 91 -17.02 -6.13 7.68
CA TRP A 91 -17.10 -4.99 8.57
C TRP A 91 -18.53 -4.49 8.72
N LEU A 92 -18.93 -4.21 9.96
CA LEU A 92 -20.20 -3.58 10.28
C LEU A 92 -19.98 -2.08 10.50
N PRO A 93 -20.88 -1.20 10.04
CA PRO A 93 -20.72 0.27 10.15
C PRO A 93 -20.42 0.85 11.53
N ARG A 94 -20.60 0.06 12.61
CA ARG A 94 -20.36 0.47 14.00
C ARG A 94 -19.00 0.02 14.56
N ASP A 95 -18.21 -0.76 13.81
CA ASP A 95 -16.92 -1.25 14.27
C ASP A 95 -15.80 -0.22 14.00
N LEU A 96 -15.61 0.70 14.93
CA LEU A 96 -14.59 1.75 14.84
C LEU A 96 -13.17 1.21 15.03
N VAL A 97 -13.00 -0.04 15.48
CA VAL A 97 -11.68 -0.63 15.74
C VAL A 97 -10.95 -0.88 14.44
N LEU A 98 -11.63 -1.46 13.44
CA LEU A 98 -11.01 -1.71 12.14
C LEU A 98 -10.60 -0.41 11.44
N VAL A 99 -11.47 0.60 11.47
CA VAL A 99 -11.17 1.92 10.91
C VAL A 99 -9.96 2.54 11.59
N SER A 100 -9.90 2.46 12.93
CA SER A 100 -8.77 2.98 13.71
C SER A 100 -7.46 2.24 13.40
N GLN A 101 -7.51 0.95 13.11
CA GLN A 101 -6.34 0.17 12.71
C GLN A 101 -5.85 0.53 11.29
N ILE A 102 -6.77 0.67 10.33
CA ILE A 102 -6.44 1.08 8.95
C ILE A 102 -5.86 2.50 8.92
N LEU A 103 -6.44 3.42 9.71
CA LEU A 103 -5.93 4.78 9.87
C LEU A 103 -4.71 4.86 10.78
N GLY A 104 -4.15 3.74 11.26
CA GLY A 104 -2.95 3.73 12.10
C GLY A 104 -3.11 4.38 13.48
N ALA A 105 -4.32 4.81 13.86
CA ALA A 105 -4.64 5.36 15.18
C ALA A 105 -4.52 4.29 16.29
N GLN A 106 -4.76 3.02 15.93
CA GLN A 106 -4.56 1.89 16.82
C GLN A 106 -3.45 0.97 16.31
N LYS A 107 -2.33 0.92 17.04
CA LYS A 107 -1.24 -0.02 16.76
C LYS A 107 -1.63 -1.43 17.19
N VAL A 108 -1.34 -2.41 16.34
CA VAL A 108 -1.40 -3.83 16.73
C VAL A 108 -0.27 -4.07 17.72
N LYS A 109 -0.62 -4.47 18.95
CA LYS A 109 0.38 -4.81 19.97
C LYS A 109 1.12 -6.07 19.55
N ASN A 110 2.44 -6.05 19.69
CA ASN A 110 3.26 -7.21 19.45
C ASN A 110 2.88 -8.33 20.43
N ASN A 111 2.58 -9.52 19.92
CA ASN A 111 2.22 -10.67 20.74
C ASN A 111 3.27 -11.79 20.60
N HIS A 112 3.20 -12.80 21.46
CA HIS A 112 4.17 -13.90 21.48
C HIS A 112 4.23 -14.65 20.14
N ALA A 113 3.11 -14.79 19.43
CA ALA A 113 3.07 -15.43 18.12
C ALA A 113 3.80 -14.61 17.04
N MET A 114 3.65 -13.28 17.05
CA MET A 114 4.36 -12.37 16.15
C MET A 114 5.87 -12.36 16.40
N GLU A 115 6.29 -12.37 17.67
CA GLU A 115 7.71 -12.48 18.03
C GLU A 115 8.32 -13.79 17.55
N ARG A 116 7.65 -14.91 17.87
CA ARG A 116 8.03 -16.22 17.38
C ARG A 116 8.09 -16.27 15.85
N GLY A 117 7.13 -15.65 15.17
CA GLY A 117 7.11 -15.54 13.70
C GLY A 117 8.37 -14.87 13.15
N ARG A 118 8.77 -13.73 13.71
CA ARG A 118 10.00 -13.02 13.30
C ARG A 118 11.27 -13.83 13.55
N MET A 119 11.34 -14.55 14.68
CA MET A 119 12.50 -15.40 14.97
C MET A 119 12.62 -16.59 14.02
N LEU A 120 11.49 -17.17 13.60
CA LEU A 120 11.46 -18.37 12.75
C LEU A 120 11.55 -18.06 11.26
N GLU A 121 11.16 -16.85 10.82
CA GLU A 121 11.13 -16.46 9.40
C GLU A 121 12.46 -16.74 8.67
N PRO A 122 13.65 -16.35 9.19
CA PRO A 122 14.92 -16.66 8.53
C PRO A 122 15.20 -18.16 8.41
N LEU A 123 14.84 -18.95 9.43
CA LEU A 123 15.05 -20.39 9.46
C LEU A 123 14.15 -21.09 8.43
N VAL A 124 12.89 -20.66 8.34
CA VAL A 124 11.93 -21.19 7.35
C VAL A 124 12.36 -20.84 5.94
N CYS A 125 12.80 -19.59 5.69
CA CYS A 125 13.33 -19.19 4.39
C CYS A 125 14.53 -20.04 3.98
N ALA A 126 15.50 -20.27 4.88
CA ALA A 126 16.65 -21.12 4.61
C ALA A 126 16.26 -22.56 4.28
N GLU A 127 15.23 -23.12 4.95
CA GLU A 127 14.75 -24.47 4.65
C GLU A 127 14.00 -24.54 3.31
N LEU A 128 13.16 -23.54 3.02
CA LEU A 128 12.47 -23.43 1.74
C LEU A 128 13.42 -23.30 0.55
N GLU A 129 14.55 -22.60 0.71
CA GLU A 129 15.59 -22.53 -0.32
C GLU A 129 16.21 -23.89 -0.62
N LYS A 130 16.41 -24.74 0.38
CA LYS A 130 16.89 -26.12 0.18
C LYS A 130 15.86 -26.95 -0.60
N VAL A 131 14.57 -26.83 -0.26
CA VAL A 131 13.48 -27.54 -0.96
C VAL A 131 13.38 -27.07 -2.41
N LYS A 132 13.43 -25.76 -2.67
CA LYS A 132 13.42 -25.22 -4.05
C LYS A 132 14.63 -25.66 -4.86
N LYS A 133 15.82 -25.69 -4.27
CA LYS A 133 17.03 -26.19 -4.95
C LYS A 133 16.91 -27.67 -5.29
N LYS A 134 16.25 -28.48 -4.44
CA LYS A 134 15.93 -29.89 -4.74
C LYS A 134 14.88 -30.04 -5.84
N SER A 135 13.86 -29.16 -5.89
CA SER A 135 12.81 -29.24 -6.93
C SER A 135 13.25 -28.69 -8.29
N CYS A 136 14.38 -27.99 -8.39
CA CYS A 136 14.98 -27.54 -9.65
C CYS A 136 15.79 -28.66 -10.34
N TRP A 137 15.88 -29.87 -9.75
CA TRP A 137 16.60 -30.99 -10.34
C TRP A 137 15.75 -32.27 -10.35
N SER A 138 15.21 -32.60 -11.52
CA SER A 138 15.12 -33.92 -12.16
C SER A 138 13.90 -33.98 -13.10
N GLY A 139 14.15 -33.91 -14.41
CA GLY A 139 13.11 -34.11 -15.42
C GLY A 139 13.41 -33.50 -16.79
N LEU A 140 14.60 -33.74 -17.34
CA LEU A 140 14.88 -33.72 -18.78
C LEU A 140 16.03 -34.71 -19.00
N GLU A 141 15.69 -36.00 -18.92
CA GLU A 141 16.28 -37.04 -19.77
C GLU A 141 15.33 -37.25 -20.94
#